data_AF-W7PR47-F1
#
_entry.id   AF-W7PR47-F1
#
_cell.length_a   1.000
_cell.length_b   1.000
_cell.length_c   1.000
_cell.angle_alpha   90.00
_cell.angle_beta   90.00
_cell.angle_gamma   90.00
#
_symmetry.space_group_name_H-M   'P 1'
#
loop_
_entity.id
_entity.type
_entity.pdbx_description
1 polymer ?
#
loop_
_entity_poly.entity_id
_entity_poly.type
_entity_poly.pdbx_seq_one_letter_code
_entity_poly.pdbx_strand_id
1 'polypeptide(L)' 'MKITAGTWGVGIAIMGLVIHLYWGDIYIRLPRVGELAWNTTGLHMNRIQPGSPVPKEFRE' A
#
# COMPACT_ATOMS: atom_id res chain seq x y z
N MET A 1 3.17 -14.35 -0.14
CA MET A 1 4.18 -13.30 0.13
C MET A 1 4.74 -12.90 -1.21
N LYS A 2 4.59 -11.64 -1.62
CA LYS A 2 5.13 -11.08 -2.88
C LYS A 2 6.00 -9.89 -2.49
N ILE A 3 7.23 -9.85 -2.99
CA ILE A 3 8.11 -8.70 -2.87
C ILE A 3 8.39 -8.26 -4.31
N THR A 4 8.14 -6.98 -4.59
CA THR A 4 8.39 -6.36 -5.88
C THR A 4 9.41 -5.26 -5.67
N ALA A 5 10.52 -5.28 -6.39
CA ALA A 5 11.48 -4.19 -6.40
C ALA A 5 11.58 -3.68 -7.84
N GLY A 6 11.16 -2.45 -8.07
CA GLY A 6 11.27 -1.76 -9.35
C GLY A 6 12.30 -0.64 -9.28
N THR A 7 12.65 -0.07 -10.43
CA THR A 7 13.62 1.02 -10.56
C THR A 7 13.32 2.22 -9.66
N TRP A 8 12.06 2.42 -9.31
CA TRP A 8 11.58 3.61 -8.59
C TRP A 8 10.93 3.29 -7.24
N GLY A 9 10.94 2.03 -6.81
CA GLY A 9 10.25 1.67 -5.57
C GLY A 9 10.30 0.21 -5.17
N VAL A 10 9.85 -0.06 -3.95
CA VAL A 10 9.75 -1.39 -3.35
C VAL A 10 8.34 -1.61 -2.82
N GLY A 11 7.74 -2.73 -3.20
CA GLY A 11 6.45 -3.22 -2.75
C GLY A 11 6.60 -4.54 -1.98
N ILE A 12 5.94 -4.66 -0.82
CA ILE A 12 5.91 -5.86 0.01
C ILE A 12 4.45 -6.19 0.29
N ALA A 13 4.02 -7.39 -0.07
CA ALA A 13 2.68 -7.90 0.20
C ALA A 13 2.73 -9.23 0.97
N ILE A 14 2.25 -9.23 2.22
CA ILE A 14 2.27 -10.40 3.13
C ILE A 14 0.90 -10.54 3.79
N MET A 15 0.17 -11.63 3.51
CA MET A 15 -1.10 -11.98 4.19
C MET A 15 -2.14 -10.83 4.29
N GLY A 16 -2.14 -9.90 3.32
CA GLY A 16 -3.04 -8.75 3.28
C GLY A 16 -2.45 -7.43 3.80
N LEU A 17 -1.26 -7.46 4.42
CA LEU A 17 -0.41 -6.29 4.62
C LEU A 17 0.22 -5.92 3.27
N VAL A 18 0.05 -4.68 2.84
CA VAL A 18 0.72 -4.13 1.65
C VAL A 18 1.51 -2.91 2.07
N ILE A 19 2.80 -2.86 1.73
CA ILE A 19 3.66 -1.71 1.94
C ILE A 19 4.27 -1.39 0.58
N HIS A 20 4.08 -0.19 0.09
CA HIS A 20 4.66 0.31 -1.15
C HIS A 20 5.40 1.60 -0.86
N LEU A 21 6.65 1.67 -1.29
CA LEU A 21 7.47 2.86 -1.27
C LEU A 21 7.83 3.17 -2.72
N TYR A 22 7.36 4.30 -3.24
CA TYR A 22 7.60 4.71 -4.62
C TYR A 22 8.00 6.18 -4.66
N TRP A 23 9.25 6.46 -5.05
CA TRP A 23 9.75 7.82 -5.32
C TRP A 23 9.34 8.95 -4.33
N GLY A 24 9.29 8.63 -3.04
CA GLY A 24 8.92 9.57 -1.96
C GLY A 24 7.48 9.41 -1.45
N ASP A 25 6.66 8.63 -2.14
CA ASP A 25 5.32 8.24 -1.73
C ASP A 25 5.37 6.93 -0.93
N ILE A 26 4.70 6.91 0.21
CA ILE A 26 4.57 5.76 1.10
C ILE A 26 3.10 5.34 1.13
N TYR A 27 2.82 4.10 0.75
CA TYR A 27 1.51 3.49 0.91
C TYR A 27 1.61 2.28 1.83
N ILE A 28 0.78 2.25 2.87
CA ILE A 28 0.71 1.15 3.84
C ILE A 28 -0.76 0.76 3.99
N ARG A 29 -1.05 -0.52 3.81
CA ARG A 29 -2.38 -1.10 3.99
C ARG A 29 -2.31 -2.21 5.01
N LEU A 30 -3.01 -2.02 6.13
CA LEU A 30 -3.16 -3.02 7.17
C LEU A 30 -4.52 -3.72 6.99
N PRO A 31 -4.54 -5.04 6.81
CA PRO A 31 -5.79 -5.77 6.65
C PRO A 31 -6.61 -5.62 7.92
N ARG A 32 -7.91 -5.31 7.77
CA ARG A 32 -8.88 -5.11 8.88
C ARG A 32 -8.69 -3.85 9.72
N VAL A 33 -7.70 -3.00 9.43
CA VAL A 33 -7.46 -1.75 10.17
C VAL A 33 -7.72 -0.54 9.29
N GLY A 34 -6.92 -0.36 8.25
CA GLY A 34 -6.83 0.92 7.55
C GLY A 34 -5.79 0.90 6.44
N GLU A 35 -5.92 1.85 5.53
CA GLU A 35 -4.89 2.22 4.56
C GLU A 35 -4.40 3.62 4.85
N LEU A 36 -3.12 3.83 4.59
CA LEU A 36 -2.38 5.04 4.81
C LEU A 36 -1.59 5.33 3.54
N ALA A 37 -1.81 6.49 2.95
CA ALA A 37 -1.05 6.99 1.83
C ALA A 37 -0.42 8.31 2.25
N TRP A 38 0.89 8.39 2.20
CA TRP A 38 1.65 9.62 2.36
C TRP A 38 2.28 9.93 1.02
N ASN A 39 1.88 11.05 0.42
CA ASN A 39 2.53 11.58 -0.77
C ASN A 39 3.00 13.02 -0.54
N THR A 40 3.60 13.62 -1.57
CA THR A 40 4.00 15.04 -1.55
C THR A 40 2.84 16.02 -1.31
N THR A 41 1.61 15.60 -1.60
CA THR A 41 0.39 16.39 -1.46
C THR A 41 -0.19 16.33 -0.04
N GLY A 42 0.10 15.27 0.72
CA GLY A 42 -0.32 15.14 2.11
C GLY A 42 -0.41 13.69 2.61
N LEU A 43 -0.88 13.57 3.84
CA LEU A 43 -1.16 12.29 4.50
C LEU A 43 -2.66 11.98 4.43
N HIS A 44 -3.00 10.88 3.78
CA HIS A 44 -4.35 10.35 3.69
C HIS A 44 -4.45 9.06 4.49
N MET A 45 -5.34 9.03 5.48
CA MET A 45 -5.67 7.82 6.24
C MET A 45 -7.12 7.46 5.98
N ASN A 46 -7.37 6.21 5.62
CA ASN A 46 -8.71 5.70 5.40
C ASN A 46 -8.93 4.40 6.17
N ARG A 47 -10.09 4.26 6.80
CA ARG A 47 -10.45 3.04 7.52
C ARG A 47 -11.04 2.05 6.52
N ILE A 48 -10.33 0.96 6.24
CA ILE A 48 -10.82 -0.10 5.34
C ILE A 48 -11.61 -1.15 6.10
N GLN A 49 -12.75 -1.51 5.53
CA GLN A 49 -13.58 -2.59 6.05
C GLN A 49 -12.95 -3.96 5.70
N PRO A 50 -13.11 -4.97 6.57
CA PRO A 50 -12.69 -6.33 6.26
C PRO A 50 -13.37 -6.81 4.97
N GLY A 51 -12.57 -7.17 3.96
CA GLY A 51 -13.05 -7.57 2.63
C GLY A 51 -12.93 -6.51 1.53
N SER A 52 -12.47 -5.31 1.85
CA SER A 52 -12.18 -4.29 0.83
C SER A 52 -11.14 -4.84 -0.17
N PRO A 53 -11.35 -4.71 -1.49
CA PRO A 53 -10.38 -5.15 -2.48
C PRO A 53 -9.10 -4.32 -2.40
N VAL A 54 -7.96 -4.92 -2.77
CA VAL A 54 -6.70 -4.16 -2.95
C VAL A 54 -6.84 -3.35 -4.24
N PRO A 55 -6.54 -2.03 -4.25
CA PRO A 55 -6.59 -1.23 -5.45
C PRO A 55 -5.78 -1.88 -6.56
N LYS A 56 -6.34 -1.89 -7.77
CA LYS A 56 -5.78 -2.61 -8.93
C LYS A 56 -4.37 -2.14 -9.29
N GLU A 57 -4.05 -0.90 -8.95
CA GLU A 57 -2.75 -0.25 -9.13
C GLU A 57 -1.59 -0.97 -8.40
N PHE A 58 -1.90 -1.80 -7.40
CA PHE A 58 -0.90 -2.61 -6.68
C PHE A 58 -0.89 -4.09 -7.10
N ARG A 59 -1.65 -4.47 -8.13
CA ARG A 59 -1.84 -5.88 -8.52
C ARG A 59 -0.85 -6.37 -9.58
N GLU A 60 -0.15 -5.47 -10.26
CA GLU A 60 0.78 -5.80 -11.35
C GLU A 60 2.21 -6.02 -10.81
#